data_AF-A0A1S3MCH9-F1
#
_entry.id   AF-A0A1S3MCH9-F1
#
_cell.length_a   1.000
_cell.length_b   1.000
_cell.length_c   1.000
_cell.angle_alpha   90.00
_cell.angle_beta   90.00
_cell.angle_gamma   90.00
#
_symmetry.space_group_name_H-M   'P 1'
#
loop_
_entity.id
_entity.type
_entity.pdbx_description
1 polymer ?
#
loop_
_entity_poly.entity_id
_entity_poly.type
_entity_poly.pdbx_seq_one_letter_code
_entity_poly.pdbx_strand_id
1 'polypeptide(L)'
;MDNALLQQLITAQQTTTELLQQLSRREEPRVKPRAAAHAILPRLSKEDDIEAFIMTFERMATLEKWSPTEWASALAPLLTWIAQEAYYDLDPREAADYRRLKTEILSRYQLTARGRAVKFHQWTYMADQPVRAQIFALIRLTKQWLEPGKGVGHVVETLVVDKILKELPMDLKRFVGQTNPSSADDIAHAMETYRSTWELLKGDKEDQKDSAKTVPRLTLARPPPKRPNPLRTWEKSSPTQQGRCYKCQSPDHYAPQCPRKDESMATESSLPVPTHPYPRGQDRSCWLAEIAPAPEIPVCIEGRDMVAILESGSMVTLE
;
A
#
# COMPACT_ATOMS: atom_id res chain seq x y z
N MET A 1 76.86 -5.31 51.01
CA MET A 1 76.49 -5.84 49.67
C MET A 1 75.05 -5.50 49.30
N ASP A 2 74.26 -4.97 50.24
CA ASP A 2 72.80 -4.77 50.10
C ASP A 2 72.41 -3.61 49.20
N ASN A 3 73.25 -2.58 49.08
CA ASN A 3 72.93 -1.38 48.28
C ASN A 3 72.85 -1.71 46.78
N ALA A 4 73.74 -2.57 46.26
CA ALA A 4 73.73 -2.97 44.85
C ALA A 4 72.49 -3.80 44.46
N LEU A 5 72.04 -4.68 45.36
CA LEU A 5 70.81 -5.47 45.18
C LEU A 5 69.57 -4.56 45.19
N LEU A 6 69.55 -3.57 46.08
CA LEU A 6 68.46 -2.60 46.18
C LEU A 6 68.39 -1.73 44.91
N GLN A 7 69.54 -1.30 44.39
CA GLN A 7 69.64 -0.56 43.15
C GLN A 7 69.13 -1.37 41.95
N GLN A 8 69.50 -2.66 41.87
CA GLN A 8 69.02 -3.56 40.82
C GLN A 8 67.50 -3.73 40.86
N LEU A 9 66.93 -3.90 42.05
CA LEU A 9 65.48 -4.08 42.22
C LEU A 9 64.69 -2.84 41.79
N ILE A 10 65.18 -1.64 42.12
CA ILE A 10 64.58 -0.38 41.68
C ILE A 10 64.62 -0.26 40.15
N THR A 11 65.76 -0.56 39.52
CA THR A 11 65.87 -0.49 38.06
C THR A 11 64.98 -1.50 37.35
N ALA A 12 64.82 -2.71 37.91
CA ALA A 12 63.92 -3.73 37.39
C ALA A 12 62.45 -3.31 37.51
N GLN A 13 62.09 -2.64 38.61
CA GLN A 13 60.74 -2.13 38.81
C GLN A 13 60.42 -0.96 37.86
N GLN A 14 61.38 -0.07 37.64
CA GLN A 14 61.24 1.05 36.69
C GLN A 14 61.07 0.53 35.25
N THR A 15 61.91 -0.41 34.82
CA THR A 15 61.81 -1.01 33.48
C THR A 15 60.50 -1.76 33.28
N THR A 16 60.02 -2.51 34.27
CA THR A 16 58.69 -3.17 34.17
C THR A 16 57.56 -2.15 34.08
N THR A 17 57.60 -1.06 34.84
CA THR A 17 56.59 0.01 34.72
C THR A 17 56.62 0.71 33.37
N GLU A 18 57.80 0.98 32.82
CA GLU A 18 57.95 1.58 31.48
C GLU A 18 57.41 0.66 30.39
N LEU A 19 57.69 -0.65 30.47
CA LEU A 19 57.15 -1.63 29.53
C LEU A 19 55.63 -1.74 29.60
N LEU A 20 55.05 -1.75 30.81
CA LEU A 20 53.59 -1.73 30.98
C LEU A 20 52.97 -0.45 30.43
N GLN A 21 53.63 0.70 30.62
CA GLN A 21 53.17 1.98 30.11
C GLN A 21 53.29 2.05 28.57
N GLN A 22 54.33 1.45 27.98
CA GLN A 22 54.47 1.30 26.54
C GLN A 22 53.42 0.36 25.95
N LEU A 23 53.12 -0.76 26.60
CA LEU A 23 52.06 -1.69 26.19
C LEU A 23 50.67 -1.04 26.30
N SER A 24 50.43 -0.25 27.34
CA SER A 24 49.21 0.54 27.51
C SER A 24 49.06 1.64 26.44
N ARG A 25 50.17 2.23 25.98
CA ARG A 25 50.19 3.24 24.91
C ARG A 25 50.18 2.64 23.51
N ARG A 26 50.39 1.32 23.39
CA ARG A 26 50.27 0.59 22.13
C ARG A 26 48.78 0.54 21.79
N GLU A 27 48.28 1.60 21.14
CA GLU A 27 47.01 1.50 20.45
C GLU A 27 47.14 0.37 19.43
N GLU A 28 46.28 -0.64 19.53
CA GLU A 28 46.16 -1.61 18.45
C GLU A 28 45.89 -0.84 17.16
N PRO A 29 46.52 -1.21 16.03
CA PRO A 29 46.27 -0.55 14.76
C PRO A 29 44.77 -0.64 14.48
N ARG A 30 44.06 0.49 14.62
CA ARG A 30 42.62 0.55 14.39
C ARG A 30 42.36 0.18 12.94
N VAL A 31 41.85 -1.04 12.72
CA VAL A 31 41.38 -1.46 11.41
C VAL A 31 40.29 -0.49 11.00
N LYS A 32 40.48 0.18 9.85
CA LYS A 32 39.49 1.16 9.36
C LYS A 32 38.13 0.47 9.24
N PRO A 33 37.02 1.06 9.73
CA PRO A 33 35.69 0.44 9.71
C PRO A 33 35.29 -0.11 8.34
N ARG A 34 35.66 0.58 7.26
CA ARG A 34 35.42 0.10 5.89
C ARG A 34 36.09 -1.24 5.60
N ALA A 35 37.36 -1.41 5.93
CA ALA A 35 38.09 -2.67 5.68
C ALA A 35 37.54 -3.80 6.55
N ALA A 36 37.20 -3.49 7.82
CA ALA A 36 36.56 -4.44 8.73
C ALA A 36 35.17 -4.87 8.22
N ALA A 37 34.34 -3.93 7.78
CA ALA A 37 33.02 -4.21 7.25
C ALA A 37 33.06 -5.14 6.04
N HIS A 38 34.00 -4.92 5.10
CA HIS A 38 34.20 -5.79 3.95
C HIS A 38 34.69 -7.19 4.28
N ALA A 39 35.43 -7.36 5.37
CA ALA A 39 35.91 -8.66 5.81
C ALA A 39 34.80 -9.48 6.50
N ILE A 40 33.87 -8.80 7.18
CA ILE A 40 32.90 -9.45 8.05
C ILE A 40 31.53 -9.61 7.39
N LEU A 41 31.12 -8.65 6.55
CA LEU A 41 29.79 -8.63 5.93
C LEU A 41 29.86 -8.93 4.43
N PRO A 42 29.01 -9.83 3.92
CA PRO A 42 28.85 -9.98 2.48
C PRO A 42 28.25 -8.70 1.89
N ARG A 43 28.41 -8.51 0.58
CA ARG A 43 27.67 -7.46 -0.13
C ARG A 43 26.21 -7.84 -0.22
N LEU A 44 25.34 -6.84 -0.27
CA LEU A 44 23.90 -7.00 -0.45
C LEU A 44 23.61 -7.79 -1.75
N SER A 45 22.92 -8.92 -1.65
CA SER A 45 22.38 -9.66 -2.80
C SER A 45 21.04 -9.10 -3.27
N LYS A 46 20.58 -9.52 -4.45
CA LYS A 46 19.27 -9.14 -4.99
C LYS A 46 18.10 -9.74 -4.21
N GLU A 47 18.31 -10.92 -3.64
CA GLU A 47 17.32 -11.69 -2.88
C GLU A 47 17.31 -11.31 -1.39
N ASP A 48 18.28 -10.51 -0.95
CA ASP A 48 18.41 -10.13 0.46
C ASP A 48 17.35 -9.10 0.86
N ASP A 49 16.83 -9.27 2.08
CA ASP A 49 16.02 -8.25 2.74
C ASP A 49 16.94 -7.08 3.17
N ILE A 50 16.81 -5.94 2.47
CA ILE A 50 17.60 -4.73 2.74
C ILE A 50 17.47 -4.25 4.19
N GLU A 51 16.33 -4.43 4.85
CA GLU A 51 16.14 -4.01 6.22
C GLU A 51 16.91 -4.92 7.18
N ALA A 52 16.85 -6.23 6.95
CA ALA A 52 17.65 -7.20 7.69
C ALA A 52 19.16 -6.98 7.47
N PHE A 53 19.55 -6.64 6.25
CA PHE A 53 20.92 -6.30 5.91
C PHE A 53 21.42 -5.07 6.68
N ILE A 54 20.67 -3.96 6.63
CA ILE A 54 21.01 -2.73 7.36
C ILE A 54 21.05 -2.99 8.87
N MET A 55 20.09 -3.73 9.43
CA MET A 55 20.11 -4.11 10.86
C MET A 55 21.34 -4.94 11.23
N THR A 56 21.76 -5.86 10.36
CA THR A 56 22.95 -6.68 10.58
C THR A 56 24.20 -5.81 10.57
N PHE A 57 24.30 -4.89 9.60
CA PHE A 57 25.36 -3.89 9.56
C PHE A 57 25.43 -3.05 10.84
N GLU A 58 24.30 -2.49 11.31
CA GLU A 58 24.26 -1.67 12.54
C GLU A 58 24.69 -2.46 13.78
N ARG A 59 24.26 -3.72 13.88
CA ARG A 59 24.67 -4.62 14.97
C ARG A 59 26.17 -4.89 14.95
N MET A 60 26.74 -5.18 13.79
CA MET A 60 28.18 -5.40 13.65
C MET A 60 28.97 -4.14 13.93
N ALA A 61 28.55 -2.99 13.40
CA ALA A 61 29.19 -1.71 13.64
C ALA A 61 29.19 -1.32 15.12
N THR A 62 28.10 -1.64 15.83
CA THR A 62 27.99 -1.42 17.28
C THR A 62 28.88 -2.39 18.07
N LEU A 63 28.90 -3.68 17.69
CA LEU A 63 29.72 -4.70 18.33
C LEU A 63 31.22 -4.37 18.22
N GLU A 64 31.65 -3.98 17.02
CA GLU A 64 33.03 -3.60 16.70
C GLU A 64 33.36 -2.14 17.07
N LYS A 65 32.41 -1.41 17.67
CA LYS A 65 32.57 -0.02 18.13
C LYS A 65 33.08 0.94 17.05
N TRP A 66 32.64 0.77 15.80
CA TRP A 66 32.99 1.68 14.70
C TRP A 66 32.41 3.07 14.95
N SER A 67 33.15 4.11 14.54
CA SER A 67 32.67 5.49 14.73
C SER A 67 31.43 5.74 13.85
N PRO A 68 30.33 6.32 14.38
CA PRO A 68 29.12 6.58 13.59
C PRO A 68 29.35 7.46 12.36
N THR A 69 30.37 8.33 12.40
CA THR A 69 30.80 9.18 11.29
C THR A 69 31.35 8.40 10.10
N GLU A 70 31.85 7.18 10.33
CA GLU A 70 32.44 6.35 9.28
C GLU A 70 31.47 5.28 8.76
N TRP A 71 30.29 5.11 9.39
CA TRP A 71 29.33 4.06 9.03
C TRP A 71 28.87 4.16 7.58
N ALA A 72 28.58 5.37 7.08
CA ALA A 72 28.17 5.56 5.69
C ALA A 72 29.27 5.11 4.71
N SER A 73 30.52 5.50 4.98
CA SER A 73 31.68 5.11 4.16
C SER A 73 32.01 3.61 4.21
N ALA A 74 31.66 2.95 5.31
CA ALA A 74 31.81 1.51 5.48
C ALA A 74 30.67 0.73 4.80
N LEU A 75 29.44 1.26 4.84
CA LEU A 75 28.27 0.66 4.22
C LEU A 75 28.30 0.79 2.69
N ALA A 76 28.65 1.95 2.16
CA ALA A 76 28.52 2.30 0.74
C ALA A 76 29.04 1.21 -0.24
N PRO A 77 30.21 0.59 -0.04
CA PRO A 77 30.72 -0.38 -1.00
C PRO A 77 30.17 -1.81 -0.78
N LEU A 78 29.36 -2.03 0.27
CA LEU A 78 28.57 -3.24 0.49
C LEU A 78 27.19 -3.16 -0.17
N LEU A 79 26.72 -1.96 -0.52
CA LEU A 79 25.44 -1.75 -1.20
C LEU A 79 25.52 -2.17 -2.67
N THR A 80 24.39 -2.63 -3.19
CA THR A 80 24.22 -2.98 -4.60
C THR A 80 22.91 -2.41 -5.13
N TRP A 81 22.82 -2.23 -6.45
CA TRP A 81 21.61 -1.84 -7.18
C TRP A 81 20.92 -0.59 -6.63
N ILE A 82 19.62 -0.69 -6.31
CA ILE A 82 18.78 0.43 -5.87
C ILE A 82 19.38 1.12 -4.64
N ALA A 83 20.00 0.36 -3.72
CA ALA A 83 20.65 0.93 -2.55
C ALA A 83 21.95 1.68 -2.91
N GLN A 84 22.65 1.23 -3.94
CA GLN A 84 23.85 1.89 -4.44
C GLN A 84 23.51 3.14 -5.27
N GLU A 85 22.43 3.11 -6.04
CA GLU A 85 21.88 4.26 -6.76
C GLU A 85 21.45 5.36 -5.77
N ALA A 86 20.77 4.98 -4.67
CA ALA A 86 20.44 5.87 -3.56
C ALA A 86 21.67 6.60 -3.01
N TYR A 87 22.82 5.92 -2.93
CA TYR A 87 24.05 6.53 -2.48
C TYR A 87 24.62 7.55 -3.47
N TYR A 88 24.57 7.25 -4.78
CA TYR A 88 25.13 8.13 -5.82
C TYR A 88 24.30 9.36 -6.12
N ASP A 89 22.98 9.29 -5.90
CA ASP A 89 22.08 10.41 -6.14
C ASP A 89 22.09 11.43 -4.99
N LEU A 90 22.56 11.04 -3.82
CA LEU A 90 22.75 11.96 -2.69
C LEU A 90 23.98 12.83 -2.91
N ASP A 91 23.89 14.09 -2.49
CA ASP A 91 25.05 14.98 -2.43
C ASP A 91 26.16 14.36 -1.57
N PRO A 92 27.46 14.55 -1.90
CA PRO A 92 28.55 13.92 -1.16
C PRO A 92 28.55 14.17 0.36
N ARG A 93 27.99 15.32 0.80
CA ARG A 93 27.83 15.65 2.22
C ARG A 93 26.71 14.87 2.88
N GLU A 94 25.60 14.65 2.17
CA GLU A 94 24.45 13.88 2.65
C GLU A 94 24.73 12.38 2.62
N ALA A 95 25.43 11.91 1.58
CA ALA A 95 25.88 10.52 1.43
C ALA A 95 26.88 10.11 2.53
N ALA A 96 27.61 11.07 3.11
CA ALA A 96 28.50 10.83 4.26
C ALA A 96 27.74 10.71 5.59
N ASP A 97 26.50 11.22 5.68
CA ASP A 97 25.65 11.05 6.86
C ASP A 97 24.89 9.72 6.76
N TYR A 98 25.25 8.78 7.65
CA TYR A 98 24.62 7.46 7.71
C TYR A 98 23.09 7.54 7.86
N ARG A 99 22.58 8.48 8.65
CA ARG A 99 21.13 8.60 8.89
C ARG A 99 20.41 8.98 7.60
N ARG A 100 20.95 9.95 6.86
CA ARG A 100 20.42 10.40 5.56
C ARG A 100 20.48 9.27 4.53
N LEU A 101 21.64 8.62 4.40
CA LEU A 101 21.82 7.49 3.50
C LEU A 101 20.83 6.35 3.82
N LYS A 102 20.69 5.96 5.09
CA LYS A 102 19.73 4.94 5.53
C LYS A 102 18.30 5.32 5.16
N THR A 103 17.89 6.57 5.41
CA THR A 103 16.52 7.01 5.09
C THR A 103 16.23 6.97 3.59
N GLU A 104 17.19 7.39 2.75
CA GLU A 104 17.03 7.37 1.30
C GLU A 104 16.96 5.95 0.75
N ILE A 105 17.85 5.05 1.20
CA ILE A 105 17.80 3.63 0.82
C ILE A 105 16.44 3.03 1.19
N LEU A 106 15.99 3.18 2.45
CA LEU A 106 14.71 2.61 2.88
C LEU A 106 13.52 3.22 2.12
N SER A 107 13.58 4.50 1.75
CA SER A 107 12.58 5.17 0.92
C SER A 107 12.44 4.51 -0.46
N ARG A 108 13.55 4.27 -1.16
CA ARG A 108 13.53 3.65 -2.51
C ARG A 108 13.00 2.23 -2.52
N TYR A 109 13.25 1.48 -1.45
CA TYR A 109 12.70 0.13 -1.28
C TYR A 109 11.24 0.13 -0.76
N GLN A 110 10.59 1.30 -0.70
CA GLN A 110 9.21 1.48 -0.19
C GLN A 110 9.04 0.94 1.24
N LEU A 111 10.12 0.94 2.02
CA LEU A 111 10.11 0.56 3.45
C LEU A 111 9.80 1.78 4.32
N THR A 112 8.82 2.57 3.89
CA THR A 112 8.25 3.68 4.66
C THR A 112 7.19 3.16 5.63
N ALA A 113 6.86 3.94 6.66
CA ALA A 113 5.80 3.59 7.61
C ALA A 113 4.48 3.23 6.88
N ARG A 114 4.12 3.98 5.84
CA ARG A 114 2.95 3.73 4.99
C ARG A 114 3.06 2.41 4.22
N GLY A 115 4.22 2.10 3.64
CA GLY A 115 4.46 0.83 2.95
C GLY A 115 4.30 -0.38 3.90
N ARG A 116 4.77 -0.26 5.13
CA ARG A 116 4.60 -1.29 6.17
C ARG A 116 3.14 -1.43 6.61
N ALA A 117 2.40 -0.33 6.74
CA ALA A 117 0.95 -0.34 7.02
C ALA A 117 0.19 -1.13 5.95
N VAL A 118 0.49 -0.89 4.66
CA VAL A 118 -0.11 -1.62 3.54
C VAL A 118 0.16 -3.12 3.66
N LYS A 119 1.42 -3.52 3.88
CA LYS A 119 1.78 -4.93 4.09
C LYS A 119 1.07 -5.55 5.30
N PHE A 120 0.92 -4.78 6.38
CA PHE A 120 0.22 -5.24 7.60
C PHE A 120 -1.25 -5.52 7.31
N HIS A 121 -1.94 -4.59 6.64
CA HIS A 121 -3.37 -4.75 6.31
C HIS A 121 -3.64 -5.79 5.21
N GLN A 122 -2.67 -6.03 4.33
CA GLN A 122 -2.75 -7.06 3.28
C GLN A 122 -2.27 -8.43 3.77
N TRP A 123 -1.78 -8.53 5.00
CA TRP A 123 -1.28 -9.78 5.54
C TRP A 123 -2.40 -10.82 5.62
N THR A 124 -2.13 -12.02 5.11
CA THR A 124 -3.03 -13.17 5.17
C THR A 124 -2.27 -14.39 5.69
N TYR A 125 -2.99 -15.27 6.38
CA TYR A 125 -2.42 -16.52 6.89
C TYR A 125 -2.18 -17.52 5.76
N MET A 126 -0.98 -18.11 5.72
CA MET A 126 -0.56 -19.08 4.71
C MET A 126 -0.41 -20.46 5.34
N ALA A 127 -1.27 -21.41 4.96
CA ALA A 127 -1.31 -22.74 5.58
C ALA A 127 -0.07 -23.60 5.29
N ASP A 128 0.67 -23.30 4.23
CA ASP A 128 1.90 -23.98 3.79
C ASP A 128 3.15 -23.50 4.53
N GLN A 129 3.07 -22.42 5.31
CA GLN A 129 4.21 -21.81 5.99
C GLN A 129 4.21 -22.12 7.50
N PRO A 130 5.39 -22.22 8.15
CA PRO A 130 5.46 -22.46 9.59
C PRO A 130 4.75 -21.37 10.41
N VAL A 131 3.77 -21.76 11.23
CA VAL A 131 2.91 -20.84 12.02
C VAL A 131 3.72 -19.84 12.83
N ARG A 132 4.74 -20.32 13.56
CA ARG A 132 5.59 -19.44 14.39
C ARG A 132 6.32 -18.40 13.53
N ALA A 133 6.87 -18.81 12.38
CA ALA A 133 7.58 -17.88 11.51
C ALA A 133 6.67 -16.75 11.01
N GLN A 134 5.43 -17.09 10.62
CA GLN A 134 4.44 -16.12 10.17
C GLN A 134 4.06 -15.12 11.28
N ILE A 135 3.78 -15.60 12.49
CA ILE A 135 3.42 -14.75 13.64
C ILE A 135 4.57 -13.82 13.99
N PHE A 136 5.81 -14.33 14.10
CA PHE A 136 6.97 -13.50 14.41
C PHE A 136 7.28 -12.47 13.30
N ALA A 137 7.06 -12.83 12.03
CA ALA A 137 7.19 -11.89 10.92
C ALA A 137 6.14 -10.77 11.00
N LEU A 138 4.88 -11.10 11.32
CA LEU A 138 3.83 -10.10 11.52
C LEU A 138 4.13 -9.17 12.71
N ILE A 139 4.56 -9.72 13.85
CA ILE A 139 4.97 -8.92 15.02
C ILE A 139 6.11 -7.97 14.66
N ARG A 140 7.10 -8.44 13.90
CA ARG A 140 8.23 -7.61 13.43
C ARG A 140 7.73 -6.48 12.53
N LEU A 141 6.89 -6.79 11.55
CA LEU A 141 6.28 -5.81 10.66
C LEU A 141 5.50 -4.74 11.43
N THR A 142 4.68 -5.14 12.41
CA THR A 142 3.93 -4.22 13.27
C THR A 142 4.83 -3.31 14.08
N LYS A 143 5.90 -3.84 14.68
CA LYS A 143 6.88 -3.03 15.44
C LYS A 143 7.60 -2.02 14.55
N GLN A 144 7.95 -2.42 13.32
CA GLN A 144 8.60 -1.54 12.35
C GLN A 144 7.63 -0.48 11.79
N TRP A 145 6.34 -0.79 11.71
CA TRP A 145 5.32 0.17 11.31
C TRP A 145 5.03 1.19 12.42
N LEU A 146 4.72 0.74 13.63
CA LEU A 146 4.28 1.58 14.73
C LEU A 146 5.42 2.26 15.51
N GLU A 147 6.65 1.80 15.31
CA GLU A 147 7.87 2.35 15.93
C GLU A 147 7.70 2.69 17.43
N PRO A 148 7.36 1.71 18.29
CA PRO A 148 7.00 1.98 19.69
C PRO A 148 8.11 2.64 20.51
N GLY A 149 9.36 2.59 20.04
CA GLY A 149 10.49 3.31 20.64
C GLY A 149 10.36 4.84 20.58
N LYS A 150 9.49 5.39 19.73
CA LYS A 150 9.15 6.82 19.67
C LYS A 150 8.13 7.24 20.74
N GLY A 151 7.58 6.28 21.50
CA GLY A 151 6.63 6.50 22.60
C GLY A 151 5.20 6.12 22.25
N VAL A 152 4.38 5.91 23.30
CA VAL A 152 2.98 5.45 23.16
C VAL A 152 2.13 6.46 22.38
N GLY A 153 2.35 7.76 22.56
CA GLY A 153 1.65 8.82 21.83
C GLY A 153 1.81 8.67 20.31
N HIS A 154 3.03 8.40 19.83
CA HIS A 154 3.30 8.17 18.41
C HIS A 154 2.57 6.94 17.87
N VAL A 155 2.51 5.86 18.65
CA VAL A 155 1.79 4.64 18.27
C VAL A 155 0.29 4.93 18.11
N VAL A 156 -0.29 5.62 19.09
CA VAL A 156 -1.72 6.00 19.05
C VAL A 156 -2.00 6.89 17.85
N GLU A 157 -1.19 7.92 17.63
CA GLU A 157 -1.33 8.84 16.50
C GLU A 157 -1.22 8.12 15.15
N THR A 158 -0.25 7.22 15.00
CA THR A 158 -0.07 6.41 13.78
C THR A 158 -1.30 5.54 13.49
N LEU A 159 -1.88 4.91 14.52
CA LEU A 159 -3.10 4.12 14.38
C LEU A 159 -4.32 4.98 14.03
N VAL A 160 -4.43 6.18 14.62
CA VAL A 160 -5.51 7.14 14.32
C VAL A 160 -5.41 7.63 12.89
N VAL A 161 -4.21 8.03 12.45
CA VAL A 161 -3.92 8.45 11.07
C VAL A 161 -4.28 7.33 10.09
N ASP A 162 -3.83 6.10 10.33
CA ASP A 162 -4.14 4.94 9.49
C ASP A 162 -5.64 4.67 9.42
N LYS A 163 -6.34 4.71 10.56
CA LYS A 163 -7.79 4.52 10.62
C LYS A 163 -8.51 5.58 9.81
N ILE A 164 -8.22 6.87 10.00
CA ILE A 164 -8.86 7.96 9.26
C ILE A 164 -8.62 7.79 7.76
N LEU A 165 -7.36 7.57 7.36
CA LEU A 165 -7.01 7.42 5.96
C LEU A 165 -7.76 6.26 5.30
N LYS A 166 -8.03 5.15 6.00
CA LYS A 166 -8.80 4.02 5.44
C LYS A 166 -10.28 4.34 5.26
N GLU A 167 -10.90 5.04 6.21
CA GLU A 167 -12.32 5.38 6.20
C GLU A 167 -12.67 6.54 5.26
N LEU A 168 -11.68 7.35 4.83
CA LEU A 168 -11.94 8.45 3.91
C LEU A 168 -12.48 7.96 2.54
N PRO A 169 -13.48 8.66 1.97
CA PRO A 169 -13.89 8.51 0.57
C PRO A 169 -12.70 8.65 -0.39
N MET A 170 -12.78 8.00 -1.55
CA MET A 170 -11.67 7.91 -2.50
C MET A 170 -11.11 9.28 -2.93
N ASP A 171 -11.97 10.27 -3.13
CA ASP A 171 -11.55 11.61 -3.54
C ASP A 171 -10.69 12.30 -2.48
N LEU A 172 -11.11 12.23 -1.22
CA LEU A 172 -10.38 12.78 -0.08
C LEU A 172 -9.10 11.98 0.19
N LYS A 173 -9.17 10.64 0.09
CA LYS A 173 -8.01 9.76 0.25
C LYS A 173 -6.91 10.06 -0.77
N ARG A 174 -7.27 10.44 -2.01
CA ARG A 174 -6.31 10.86 -3.03
C ARG A 174 -5.66 12.20 -2.69
N PHE A 175 -6.47 13.18 -2.28
CA PHE A 175 -5.97 14.51 -1.92
C PHE A 175 -5.08 14.49 -0.67
N VAL A 176 -5.61 13.96 0.44
CA VAL A 176 -4.88 13.80 1.71
C VAL A 176 -3.70 12.84 1.54
N GLY A 177 -3.81 11.85 0.66
CA GLY A 177 -2.70 10.95 0.34
C GLY A 177 -1.48 11.67 -0.23
N GLN A 178 -1.67 12.75 -0.98
CA GLN A 178 -0.59 13.54 -1.59
C GLN A 178 0.16 14.41 -0.58
N THR A 179 -0.49 14.82 0.52
CA THR A 179 0.15 15.63 1.57
C THR A 179 1.00 14.80 2.53
N ASN A 180 0.89 13.46 2.46
CA ASN A 180 1.59 12.49 3.31
C ASN A 180 1.53 12.86 4.82
N PRO A 181 0.33 12.95 5.41
CA PRO A 181 0.14 13.43 6.76
C PRO A 181 0.79 12.49 7.79
N SER A 182 1.39 13.09 8.81
CA SER A 182 2.04 12.39 9.92
C SER A 182 1.25 12.46 11.22
N SER A 183 0.32 13.42 11.32
CA SER A 183 -0.57 13.66 12.45
C SER A 183 -2.04 13.68 12.04
N ALA A 184 -2.94 13.48 13.01
CA ALA A 184 -4.36 13.73 12.82
C ALA A 184 -4.66 15.20 12.50
N ASP A 185 -3.87 16.13 13.04
CA ASP A 185 -4.00 17.57 12.76
C ASP A 185 -3.63 17.88 11.30
N ASP A 186 -2.57 17.26 10.77
CA ASP A 186 -2.20 17.37 9.34
C ASP A 186 -3.35 16.94 8.42
N ILE A 187 -4.06 15.87 8.80
CA ILE A 187 -5.23 15.40 8.04
C ILE A 187 -6.36 16.42 8.12
N ALA A 188 -6.67 16.92 9.32
CA ALA A 188 -7.72 17.92 9.51
C ALA A 188 -7.44 19.17 8.66
N HIS A 189 -6.23 19.71 8.74
CA HIS A 189 -5.79 20.84 7.93
C HIS A 189 -5.90 20.57 6.43
N ALA A 190 -5.48 19.38 5.96
CA ALA A 190 -5.62 19.00 4.56
C ALA A 190 -7.09 18.92 4.12
N MET A 191 -7.98 18.38 4.96
CA MET A 191 -9.41 18.30 4.67
C MET A 191 -10.09 19.67 4.66
N GLU A 192 -9.71 20.57 5.56
CA GLU A 192 -10.19 21.95 5.60
C GLU A 192 -9.72 22.75 4.38
N THR A 193 -8.47 22.56 3.98
CA THR A 193 -7.91 23.16 2.75
C THR A 193 -8.67 22.66 1.52
N TYR A 194 -8.94 21.35 1.43
CA TYR A 194 -9.73 20.77 0.34
C TYR A 194 -11.13 21.38 0.27
N ARG A 195 -11.82 21.49 1.42
CA ARG A 195 -13.16 22.08 1.50
C ARG A 195 -13.17 23.54 1.06
N SER A 196 -12.24 24.33 1.58
CA SER A 196 -12.13 25.76 1.26
C SER A 196 -11.86 25.96 -0.24
N THR A 197 -10.97 25.14 -0.81
CA THR A 197 -10.68 25.15 -2.25
C THR A 197 -11.89 24.76 -3.09
N TRP A 198 -12.63 23.73 -2.65
CA TRP A 198 -13.84 23.29 -3.32
C TRP A 198 -14.95 24.35 -3.30
N GLU A 199 -15.11 25.07 -2.20
CA GLU A 199 -16.07 26.17 -2.05
C GLU A 199 -15.75 27.33 -3.01
N LEU A 200 -14.48 27.72 -3.13
CA LEU A 200 -14.04 28.72 -4.11
C LEU A 200 -14.38 28.31 -5.55
N LEU A 201 -14.09 27.06 -5.92
CA LEU A 201 -14.37 26.54 -7.27
C LEU A 201 -15.87 26.36 -7.57
N LYS A 202 -16.71 26.28 -6.53
CA LYS A 202 -18.17 26.17 -6.69
C LYS A 202 -18.81 27.53 -6.98
N GLY A 203 -18.31 28.61 -6.37
CA GLY A 203 -18.79 29.98 -6.61
C GLY A 203 -18.68 30.40 -8.08
N ASP A 204 -17.57 30.05 -8.74
CA ASP A 204 -17.34 30.39 -10.16
C ASP A 204 -18.34 29.74 -11.13
N LYS A 205 -18.99 28.63 -10.74
CA LYS A 205 -19.97 27.93 -11.59
C LYS A 205 -21.39 28.49 -11.48
N GLU A 206 -21.74 29.14 -10.38
CA GLU A 206 -23.05 29.80 -10.22
C GLU A 206 -23.03 31.16 -10.94
N ASP A 207 -21.96 31.94 -10.81
CA ASP A 207 -21.82 33.23 -11.49
C ASP A 207 -21.75 33.12 -13.02
N GLN A 208 -21.22 32.01 -13.55
CA GLN A 208 -21.18 31.77 -14.99
C GLN A 208 -22.54 31.34 -15.57
N LYS A 209 -23.47 30.84 -14.74
CA LYS A 209 -24.81 30.42 -15.17
C LYS A 209 -25.80 31.59 -15.24
N ASP A 210 -25.55 32.65 -14.47
CA ASP A 210 -26.36 33.88 -14.50
C ASP A 210 -25.88 34.91 -15.53
N SER A 211 -24.59 34.91 -15.89
CA SER A 211 -24.08 35.73 -17.01
C SER A 211 -24.47 35.22 -18.41
N ALA A 212 -24.95 33.97 -18.54
CA ALA A 212 -25.38 33.41 -19.83
C ALA A 212 -26.77 33.89 -20.29
N LYS A 213 -27.47 34.75 -19.54
CA LYS A 213 -28.83 35.23 -19.87
C LYS A 213 -28.92 36.60 -20.54
N THR A 214 -27.82 37.32 -20.73
CA THR A 214 -27.87 38.66 -21.34
C THR A 214 -26.80 38.84 -22.41
N VAL A 215 -26.93 38.09 -23.50
CA VAL A 215 -26.32 38.50 -24.78
C VAL A 215 -27.47 38.83 -25.73
N PRO A 216 -27.61 40.09 -26.21
CA PRO A 216 -28.52 40.39 -27.30
C PRO A 216 -28.07 39.56 -28.51
N ARG A 217 -28.91 38.61 -28.90
CA ARG A 217 -28.68 37.79 -30.08
C ARG A 217 -28.73 38.70 -31.31
N LEU A 218 -27.58 39.21 -31.74
CA LEU A 218 -27.44 39.70 -33.11
C LEU A 218 -27.73 38.52 -34.03
N THR A 219 -28.85 38.62 -34.74
CA THR A 219 -29.33 37.62 -35.68
C THR A 219 -28.37 37.51 -36.84
N LEU A 220 -27.36 36.64 -36.73
CA LEU A 220 -26.70 36.11 -37.90
C LEU A 220 -27.63 35.06 -38.52
N ALA A 221 -27.97 35.27 -39.79
CA ALA A 221 -28.92 34.48 -40.54
C ALA A 221 -28.65 32.97 -40.39
N ARG A 222 -29.71 32.23 -40.07
CA ARG A 222 -29.73 30.77 -40.02
C ARG A 222 -29.31 30.22 -41.40
N PRO A 223 -28.31 29.33 -41.51
CA PRO A 223 -28.07 28.65 -42.77
C PRO A 223 -29.30 27.80 -43.13
N PRO A 224 -29.67 27.71 -44.42
CA PRO A 224 -30.87 27.02 -44.84
C PRO A 224 -30.83 25.53 -44.42
N PRO A 225 -31.99 24.89 -44.20
CA PRO A 225 -32.04 23.47 -43.88
C PRO A 225 -31.36 22.67 -45.00
N LYS A 226 -30.43 21.78 -44.62
CA LYS A 226 -29.82 20.83 -45.55
C LYS A 226 -30.94 20.05 -46.23
N ARG A 227 -30.90 20.03 -47.56
CA ARG A 227 -31.86 19.33 -48.44
C ARG A 227 -31.97 17.86 -48.02
N PRO A 228 -33.14 17.23 -48.18
CA PRO A 228 -33.24 15.77 -48.11
C PRO A 228 -32.26 15.19 -49.14
N ASN A 229 -31.43 14.24 -48.70
CA ASN A 229 -30.49 13.56 -49.56
C ASN A 229 -31.27 12.90 -50.73
N PRO A 230 -30.81 12.99 -51.99
CA PRO A 230 -31.51 12.32 -53.09
C PRO A 230 -31.56 10.83 -52.80
N LEU A 231 -32.70 10.20 -53.12
CA LEU A 231 -32.89 8.76 -53.17
C LEU A 231 -31.65 8.13 -53.83
N ARG A 232 -30.80 7.49 -53.02
CA ARG A 232 -29.66 6.72 -53.52
C ARG A 232 -30.23 5.53 -54.28
N THR A 233 -30.25 5.66 -55.59
CA THR A 233 -30.31 4.53 -56.52
C THR A 233 -29.13 3.60 -56.25
N TRP A 234 -29.48 2.33 -56.17
CA TRP A 234 -28.64 1.20 -55.78
C TRP A 234 -27.60 0.89 -56.86
N GLU A 235 -26.32 1.11 -56.56
CA GLU A 235 -25.21 0.50 -57.29
C GLU A 235 -24.67 -0.69 -56.50
N LYS A 236 -24.67 -1.85 -57.17
CA LYS A 236 -24.25 -3.15 -56.66
C LYS A 236 -22.73 -3.15 -56.47
N SER A 237 -22.27 -3.00 -55.23
CA SER A 237 -20.92 -3.40 -54.83
C SER A 237 -20.96 -4.70 -54.03
N SER A 238 -20.09 -5.62 -54.46
CA SER A 238 -19.96 -7.05 -54.18
C SER A 238 -19.81 -7.46 -52.69
N PRO A 239 -19.92 -8.77 -52.38
CA PRO A 239 -20.60 -9.27 -51.19
C PRO A 239 -19.65 -9.63 -50.04
N THR A 240 -19.91 -9.07 -48.86
CA THR A 240 -19.41 -9.63 -47.59
C THR A 240 -20.47 -9.49 -46.50
N GLN A 241 -21.09 -10.63 -46.24
CA GLN A 241 -21.82 -11.06 -45.05
C GLN A 241 -22.88 -10.12 -44.43
N GLN A 242 -24.11 -10.36 -44.89
CA GLN A 242 -25.35 -10.41 -44.08
C GLN A 242 -25.90 -9.08 -43.55
N GLY A 243 -26.23 -8.19 -44.48
CA GLY A 243 -27.25 -7.17 -44.27
C GLY A 243 -28.65 -7.77 -44.19
N ARG A 244 -29.02 -8.33 -43.03
CA ARG A 244 -30.41 -8.68 -42.72
C ARG A 244 -30.95 -7.72 -41.68
N CYS A 245 -32.23 -7.38 -41.77
CA CYS A 245 -32.93 -6.61 -40.75
C CYS A 245 -32.84 -7.35 -39.40
N TYR A 246 -32.20 -6.76 -38.38
CA TYR A 246 -32.11 -7.38 -37.06
C TYR A 246 -33.46 -7.61 -36.36
N LYS A 247 -34.55 -7.04 -36.89
CA LYS A 247 -35.90 -7.14 -36.33
C LYS A 247 -36.75 -8.27 -36.92
N CYS A 248 -36.56 -8.60 -38.19
CA CYS A 248 -37.34 -9.64 -38.89
C CYS A 248 -36.48 -10.63 -39.67
N GLN A 249 -35.16 -10.48 -39.63
CA GLN A 249 -34.15 -11.28 -40.32
C GLN A 249 -34.31 -11.37 -41.86
N SER A 250 -35.14 -10.50 -42.45
CA SER A 250 -35.25 -10.37 -43.91
C SER A 250 -34.02 -9.68 -44.49
N PRO A 251 -33.50 -10.16 -45.64
CA PRO A 251 -32.38 -9.53 -46.35
C PRO A 251 -32.78 -8.28 -47.15
N ASP A 252 -34.07 -7.93 -47.23
CA ASP A 252 -34.59 -6.93 -48.16
C ASP A 252 -34.53 -5.48 -47.62
N HIS A 253 -34.29 -5.30 -46.32
CA HIS A 253 -34.24 -3.98 -45.68
C HIS A 253 -33.44 -4.00 -44.36
N TYR A 254 -33.15 -2.84 -43.78
CA TYR A 254 -32.55 -2.71 -42.44
C TYR A 254 -33.57 -2.24 -41.39
N ALA A 255 -33.27 -2.45 -40.10
CA ALA A 255 -34.18 -2.24 -38.96
C ALA A 255 -34.98 -0.92 -38.92
N PRO A 256 -34.45 0.25 -39.35
CA PRO A 256 -35.21 1.51 -39.34
C PRO A 256 -36.38 1.57 -40.34
N GLN A 257 -36.37 0.68 -41.34
CA GLN A 257 -37.36 0.61 -42.42
C GLN A 257 -38.22 -0.65 -42.33
N CYS A 258 -38.19 -1.32 -41.17
CA CYS A 258 -38.93 -2.56 -40.97
C CYS A 258 -40.43 -2.29 -40.82
N PRO A 259 -41.31 -2.91 -41.62
CA PRO A 259 -42.75 -2.71 -41.53
C PRO A 259 -43.39 -3.36 -40.28
N ARG A 260 -42.61 -4.11 -39.47
CA ARG A 260 -43.06 -4.64 -38.19
C ARG A 260 -42.92 -3.57 -37.11
N LYS A 261 -44.04 -3.17 -36.49
CA LYS A 261 -44.07 -2.26 -35.33
C LYS A 261 -43.29 -2.86 -34.16
N ASP A 262 -42.62 -1.99 -33.40
CA ASP A 262 -41.90 -2.37 -32.17
C ASP A 262 -42.87 -2.95 -31.15
N GLU A 263 -42.72 -4.23 -30.81
CA GLU A 263 -43.20 -4.73 -29.52
C GLU A 263 -42.06 -4.52 -28.52
N SER A 264 -42.37 -3.80 -27.44
CA SER A 264 -41.42 -3.48 -26.36
C SER A 264 -40.80 -4.76 -25.78
N MET A 265 -39.47 -4.75 -25.60
CA MET A 265 -38.76 -5.80 -24.86
C MET A 265 -39.44 -6.10 -23.53
N ALA A 266 -39.78 -7.37 -23.30
CA ALA A 266 -40.02 -7.86 -21.95
C ALA A 266 -38.70 -7.75 -21.17
N THR A 267 -38.69 -6.91 -20.14
CA THR A 267 -37.64 -6.93 -19.10
C THR A 267 -37.73 -8.24 -18.32
N GLU A 268 -36.59 -8.72 -17.81
CA GLU A 268 -36.39 -9.95 -17.03
C GLU A 268 -37.24 -10.01 -15.73
N SER A 269 -38.55 -10.06 -15.83
CA SER A 269 -39.46 -10.28 -14.69
C SER A 269 -40.53 -11.32 -15.01
N SER A 270 -40.30 -12.16 -16.02
CA SER A 270 -41.21 -13.24 -16.37
C SER A 270 -40.41 -14.40 -16.96
N LEU A 271 -39.88 -15.27 -16.10
CA LEU A 271 -39.77 -16.74 -16.21
C LEU A 271 -38.84 -17.31 -15.10
N PRO A 272 -39.02 -18.57 -14.65
CA PRO A 272 -38.57 -19.06 -13.35
C PRO A 272 -37.09 -19.48 -13.31
N VAL A 273 -36.47 -19.30 -12.14
CA VAL A 273 -35.04 -19.57 -11.84
C VAL A 273 -34.75 -21.08 -11.73
N PRO A 274 -33.76 -21.63 -12.47
CA PRO A 274 -33.17 -22.94 -12.17
C PRO A 274 -32.11 -22.83 -11.05
N THR A 275 -32.25 -23.69 -10.05
CA THR A 275 -31.33 -23.91 -8.92
C THR A 275 -30.09 -24.70 -9.33
N HIS A 276 -28.87 -24.17 -9.14
CA HIS A 276 -27.69 -24.82 -8.47
C HIS A 276 -26.36 -24.03 -8.66
N PRO A 277 -25.28 -24.27 -7.87
CA PRO A 277 -24.57 -23.20 -7.16
C PRO A 277 -23.05 -23.16 -7.41
N TYR A 278 -22.44 -21.98 -7.47
CA TYR A 278 -21.03 -21.81 -7.07
C TYR A 278 -20.83 -20.39 -6.53
N PRO A 279 -20.14 -20.22 -5.37
CA PRO A 279 -20.05 -18.92 -4.71
C PRO A 279 -18.85 -18.13 -5.22
N ARG A 280 -19.10 -16.88 -5.64
CA ARG A 280 -18.08 -15.84 -5.76
C ARG A 280 -18.59 -14.58 -5.04
N GLY A 281 -17.84 -14.18 -4.02
CA GLY A 281 -17.65 -12.80 -3.56
C GLY A 281 -18.87 -11.91 -3.39
N GLN A 282 -19.39 -11.87 -2.17
CA GLN A 282 -19.35 -10.69 -1.29
C GLN A 282 -19.57 -9.32 -1.95
N ASP A 283 -20.76 -8.76 -1.72
CA ASP A 283 -20.84 -7.39 -1.21
C ASP A 283 -22.19 -7.17 -0.49
N ARG A 284 -22.21 -6.10 0.32
CA ARG A 284 -23.36 -5.40 0.93
C ARG A 284 -23.66 -5.75 2.39
N SER A 285 -23.11 -4.89 3.24
CA SER A 285 -23.76 -4.26 4.39
C SER A 285 -25.27 -4.51 4.54
N CYS A 286 -25.65 -5.18 5.62
CA CYS A 286 -27.01 -5.18 6.16
C CYS A 286 -26.96 -4.80 7.65
N TRP A 287 -27.12 -3.51 7.93
CA TRP A 287 -27.70 -3.09 9.21
C TRP A 287 -29.23 -3.14 9.04
N LEU A 288 -29.90 -3.72 10.04
CA LEU A 288 -31.36 -3.89 10.17
C LEU A 288 -32.00 -4.91 9.21
N ALA A 289 -32.08 -6.17 9.66
CA ALA A 289 -33.13 -7.08 9.24
C ALA A 289 -33.81 -7.64 10.50
N GLU A 290 -35.11 -7.44 10.59
CA GLU A 290 -36.00 -8.12 11.52
C GLU A 290 -35.78 -9.64 11.41
N ILE A 291 -35.71 -10.32 12.55
CA ILE A 291 -35.51 -11.76 12.63
C ILE A 291 -36.74 -12.43 12.02
N ALA A 292 -36.62 -12.94 10.80
CA ALA A 292 -37.63 -13.83 10.24
C ALA A 292 -37.67 -15.11 11.09
N PRO A 293 -38.86 -15.64 11.44
CA PRO A 293 -38.97 -16.85 12.25
C PRO A 293 -38.39 -18.06 11.50
N ALA A 294 -37.75 -18.95 12.26
CA ALA A 294 -37.06 -20.13 11.73
C ALA A 294 -38.00 -21.04 10.93
N PRO A 295 -37.53 -21.70 9.85
CA PRO A 295 -38.37 -22.56 9.03
C PRO A 295 -38.82 -23.80 9.81
N GLU A 296 -40.14 -24.02 9.79
CA GLU A 296 -40.85 -25.09 10.48
C GLU A 296 -41.25 -26.20 9.49
N ILE A 297 -41.03 -27.46 9.85
CA ILE A 297 -41.35 -28.63 9.02
C ILE A 297 -42.31 -29.55 9.78
N PRO A 298 -43.43 -29.98 9.17
CA PRO A 298 -44.34 -30.94 9.80
C PRO A 298 -43.73 -32.35 9.82
N VAL A 299 -43.78 -33.01 10.97
CA VAL A 299 -43.27 -34.36 11.21
C VAL A 299 -44.25 -35.13 12.08
N CYS A 300 -44.56 -36.38 11.71
CA CYS A 300 -45.43 -37.25 12.49
C CYS A 300 -44.57 -38.17 13.38
N ILE A 301 -44.71 -38.07 14.71
CA ILE A 301 -44.00 -38.94 15.67
C ILE A 301 -45.05 -39.66 16.51
N GLU A 302 -44.98 -40.99 16.54
CA GLU A 302 -45.93 -41.89 17.23
C GLU A 302 -47.42 -41.62 16.87
N GLY A 303 -47.68 -41.32 15.59
CA GLY A 303 -49.03 -41.14 15.07
C GLY A 303 -49.69 -39.80 15.42
N ARG A 304 -48.91 -38.81 15.91
CA ARG A 304 -49.36 -37.43 16.06
C ARG A 304 -48.52 -36.50 15.19
N ASP A 305 -49.20 -35.64 14.44
CA ASP A 305 -48.55 -34.61 13.63
C ASP A 305 -48.04 -33.49 14.53
N MET A 306 -46.75 -33.20 14.43
CA MET A 306 -46.06 -32.14 15.16
C MET A 306 -45.25 -31.29 14.19
N VAL A 307 -44.81 -30.11 14.63
CA VAL A 307 -44.01 -29.18 13.84
C VAL A 307 -42.63 -29.03 14.48
N ALA A 308 -41.58 -29.31 13.72
CA ALA A 308 -40.18 -29.23 14.17
C ALA A 308 -39.49 -27.99 13.56
N ILE A 309 -38.70 -27.30 14.38
CA ILE A 309 -37.90 -26.14 13.95
C ILE A 309 -36.55 -26.63 13.44
N LEU A 310 -36.16 -26.23 12.23
CA LEU A 310 -34.91 -26.67 11.60
C LEU A 310 -33.71 -25.87 12.14
N GLU A 311 -32.94 -26.45 13.07
CA GLU A 311 -31.71 -25.84 13.59
C GLU A 311 -30.59 -25.95 12.54
N SER A 312 -30.21 -24.82 11.91
CA SER A 312 -29.10 -24.77 10.96
C SER A 312 -27.78 -24.87 11.72
N GLY A 313 -27.33 -26.10 11.96
CA GLY A 313 -26.13 -26.42 12.76
C GLY A 313 -24.89 -25.62 12.35
N SER A 314 -24.52 -24.66 13.19
CA SER A 314 -23.20 -24.04 13.20
C SER A 314 -22.24 -24.97 13.93
N MET A 315 -21.44 -25.74 13.19
CA MET A 315 -20.30 -26.45 13.75
C MET A 315 -19.20 -25.46 14.09
N VAL A 316 -19.24 -24.93 15.32
CA VAL A 316 -18.06 -24.41 16.02
C VAL A 316 -17.52 -25.58 16.84
N THR A 317 -16.40 -26.17 16.41
CA THR A 317 -15.60 -27.04 17.26
C THR A 317 -14.64 -26.17 18.07
N LEU A 318 -14.87 -26.11 19.39
CA LEU A 318 -13.87 -25.78 20.39
C LEU A 318 -13.17 -27.10 20.79
N GLU A 319 -11.94 -27.28 20.33
CA GLU A 319 -10.74 -27.76 21.04
C GLU A 319 -9.58 -27.97 20.06
#